data_AF-A0A8S2XL32-F1
#
_entry.id   AF-A0A8S2XL32-F1
#
_cell.length_a   1.000
_cell.length_b   1.000
_cell.length_c   1.000
_cell.angle_alpha   90.00
_cell.angle_beta   90.00
_cell.angle_gamma   90.00
#
_symmetry.space_group_name_H-M   'P 1'
#
loop_
_entity.id
_entity.type
_entity.pdbx_description
1 polymer ?
#
loop_
_entity_poly.entity_id
_entity_poly.type
_entity_poly.pdbx_seq_one_letter_code
_entity_poly.pdbx_strand_id
1 'polypeptide(L)'
;MKFVDNNISLEEVKEGLNEQYSSLYTIENMVGTMNEKARHIRFDMRSTDEYEAILNKGKFLLAGRIFDVDEFLPSPKLLICSRCNYPGHMKKNCNSQIDICRRCGEDRNNGVNHQECIVCCTHCGQDHEMTSFRCAYVMGFRDELLRKLKSDSRQLPPNVQLFLPLKYRDQGLKTLRSSLKKSMPDKRVQQHQVFNRNDQNMWPLLNSNSNSSQTFHQIQSCSVANEIKVLQSEFEKIKSGNMTEILKLKQDHAKQVQATTQHIQLFNLQNKIQTEAITDVYTTVCEVMPPIIQTMQLFHRILEKQNANVHVNEHERQDNNRILAETLITINTLSDRLQLANDHHQKLQTLMTKHSELLIQGLSYLDQQLNE
;
A
#
# COMPACT_ATOMS: atom_id res chain seq x y z
N MET A 1 17.23 -15.38 17.75
CA MET A 1 16.12 -15.39 16.77
C MET A 1 16.60 -16.13 15.54
N LYS A 2 15.96 -17.25 15.17
CA LYS A 2 16.26 -17.95 13.91
C LYS A 2 15.61 -17.15 12.78
N PHE A 3 16.40 -16.72 11.78
CA PHE A 3 15.85 -16.15 10.55
C PHE A 3 15.09 -17.26 9.83
N VAL A 4 13.77 -17.15 9.79
CA VAL A 4 12.93 -17.99 8.94
C VAL A 4 12.96 -17.35 7.56
N ASP A 5 13.35 -18.12 6.54
CA ASP A 5 13.39 -17.64 5.17
C ASP A 5 11.98 -17.15 4.76
N ASN A 6 11.90 -15.92 4.27
CA ASN A 6 10.63 -15.29 3.93
C ASN A 6 10.12 -15.68 2.54
N ASN A 7 10.75 -16.63 1.87
CA ASN A 7 10.31 -17.11 0.56
C ASN A 7 9.06 -17.99 0.72
N ILE A 8 7.94 -17.55 0.15
CA ILE A 8 6.73 -18.36 -0.02
C ILE A 8 6.70 -18.77 -1.48
N SER A 9 6.52 -20.06 -1.74
CA SER A 9 6.42 -20.57 -3.09
C SER A 9 5.08 -20.16 -3.73
N LEU A 10 5.04 -20.05 -5.06
CA LEU A 10 3.79 -19.75 -5.76
C LEU A 10 2.77 -20.89 -5.56
N GLU A 11 3.29 -22.11 -5.39
CA GLU A 11 2.56 -23.35 -5.18
C GLU A 11 1.82 -23.34 -3.84
N GLU A 12 2.47 -22.95 -2.75
CA GLU A 12 1.81 -22.76 -1.44
C GLU A 12 0.71 -21.70 -1.50
N VAL A 13 0.94 -20.61 -2.26
CA VAL A 13 -0.09 -19.58 -2.46
C VAL A 13 -1.27 -20.12 -3.25
N LYS A 14 -1.01 -20.90 -4.30
CA LYS A 14 -2.05 -21.55 -5.10
C LYS A 14 -2.88 -22.52 -4.26
N GLU A 15 -2.24 -23.36 -3.45
CA GLU A 15 -2.93 -24.31 -2.57
C GLU A 15 -3.84 -23.58 -1.57
N GLY A 16 -3.30 -22.64 -0.79
CA GLY A 16 -4.10 -21.95 0.22
C GLY A 16 -5.18 -21.03 -0.35
N LEU A 17 -4.98 -20.48 -1.56
CA LEU A 17 -6.02 -19.74 -2.27
C LEU A 17 -7.13 -20.70 -2.77
N ASN A 18 -6.77 -21.83 -3.37
CA ASN A 18 -7.74 -22.83 -3.87
C ASN A 18 -8.53 -23.50 -2.74
N GLU A 19 -7.97 -23.62 -1.54
CA GLU A 19 -8.70 -24.11 -0.35
C GLU A 19 -9.82 -23.15 0.09
N GLN A 20 -9.62 -21.84 -0.08
CA GLN A 20 -10.56 -20.82 0.40
C GLN A 20 -11.54 -20.34 -0.67
N TYR A 21 -11.16 -20.41 -1.94
CA TYR A 21 -11.93 -19.82 -3.04
C TYR A 21 -12.04 -20.79 -4.22
N SER A 22 -13.28 -21.17 -4.51
CA SER A 22 -13.57 -22.15 -5.57
C SER A 22 -13.54 -21.55 -6.98
N SER A 23 -13.68 -20.23 -7.08
CA SER A 23 -13.81 -19.54 -8.37
C SER A 23 -12.47 -19.08 -8.97
N LEU A 24 -11.35 -19.38 -8.34
CA LEU A 24 -10.02 -19.05 -8.87
C LEU A 24 -9.75 -19.73 -10.20
N TYR A 25 -9.20 -18.99 -11.15
CA TYR A 25 -8.90 -19.51 -12.49
C TYR A 25 -7.44 -19.33 -12.91
N THR A 26 -6.81 -18.22 -12.54
CA THR A 26 -5.42 -17.91 -12.86
C THR A 26 -4.72 -17.41 -11.61
N ILE A 27 -3.48 -17.85 -11.41
CA ILE A 27 -2.60 -17.37 -10.34
C ILE A 27 -1.20 -17.25 -10.94
N GLU A 28 -0.72 -16.02 -11.07
CA GLU A 28 0.51 -15.66 -11.78
C GLU A 28 1.42 -14.78 -10.92
N ASN A 29 2.72 -15.03 -11.03
CA ASN A 29 3.72 -14.12 -10.48
C ASN A 29 3.87 -12.89 -11.39
N MET A 30 3.69 -11.71 -10.83
CA MET A 30 3.95 -10.48 -11.56
C MET A 30 5.45 -10.16 -11.57
N VAL A 31 6.02 -10.08 -12.77
CA VAL A 31 7.41 -9.64 -12.96
C VAL A 31 7.50 -8.15 -12.62
N GLY A 32 8.37 -7.80 -11.67
CA GLY A 32 8.65 -6.40 -11.36
C GLY A 32 9.34 -5.69 -12.53
N THR A 33 9.21 -4.36 -12.61
CA THR A 33 9.77 -3.52 -13.69
C THR A 33 11.30 -3.52 -13.80
N MET A 34 12.04 -4.21 -12.91
CA MET A 34 13.50 -4.12 -12.78
C MET A 34 14.20 -5.47 -12.56
N ASN A 35 13.70 -6.59 -13.12
CA ASN A 35 14.26 -7.94 -12.91
C ASN A 35 14.39 -8.35 -11.42
N GLU A 36 13.69 -7.66 -10.53
CA GLU A 36 13.64 -8.01 -9.11
C GLU A 36 12.71 -9.23 -8.96
N LYS A 37 13.01 -10.12 -7.98
CA LYS A 37 12.15 -11.26 -7.63
C LYS A 37 10.69 -10.79 -7.56
N ALA A 38 9.78 -11.56 -8.17
CA ALA A 38 8.36 -11.23 -8.24
C ALA A 38 7.84 -10.81 -6.86
N ARG A 39 7.46 -9.54 -6.72
CA ARG A 39 7.02 -8.96 -5.44
C ARG A 39 5.51 -9.08 -5.23
N HIS A 40 4.79 -9.46 -6.27
CA HIS A 40 3.34 -9.46 -6.28
C HIS A 40 2.83 -10.72 -6.98
N ILE A 41 1.74 -11.26 -6.44
CA ILE A 41 0.99 -12.38 -7.01
C ILE A 41 -0.34 -11.82 -7.46
N ARG A 42 -0.69 -12.08 -8.71
CA ARG A 42 -1.99 -11.76 -9.28
C ARG A 42 -2.81 -13.04 -9.34
N PHE A 43 -4.09 -12.94 -9.02
CA PHE A 43 -5.03 -14.01 -9.32
C PHE A 43 -6.34 -13.44 -9.87
N ASP A 44 -6.97 -14.20 -10.76
CA ASP A 44 -8.27 -13.84 -11.31
C ASP A 44 -9.35 -14.84 -10.84
N MET A 45 -10.54 -14.32 -10.57
CA MET A 45 -11.68 -15.06 -10.02
C MET A 45 -12.86 -15.02 -11.00
N ARG A 46 -13.64 -16.11 -11.05
CA ARG A 46 -14.85 -16.18 -11.87
C ARG A 46 -16.09 -15.63 -11.16
N SER A 47 -16.12 -15.69 -9.84
CA SER A 47 -17.26 -15.23 -9.03
C SER A 47 -17.03 -13.79 -8.60
N THR A 48 -17.97 -12.91 -8.95
CA THR A 48 -17.98 -11.51 -8.48
C THR A 48 -18.15 -11.43 -6.97
N ASP A 49 -18.91 -12.35 -6.38
CA ASP A 49 -19.19 -12.34 -4.94
C ASP A 49 -17.94 -12.73 -4.14
N GLU A 50 -17.20 -13.76 -4.58
CA GLU A 50 -15.93 -14.14 -3.95
C GLU A 50 -14.86 -13.05 -4.14
N TYR A 51 -14.85 -12.41 -5.32
CA TYR A 51 -13.99 -11.28 -5.67
C TYR A 51 -14.22 -10.07 -4.75
N GLU A 52 -15.47 -9.66 -4.57
CA GLU A 52 -15.81 -8.55 -3.68
C GLU A 52 -15.53 -8.92 -2.21
N ALA A 53 -15.82 -10.15 -1.80
CA ALA A 53 -15.56 -10.61 -0.43
C ALA A 53 -14.07 -10.54 -0.06
N ILE A 54 -13.17 -10.98 -0.95
CA ILE A 54 -11.72 -10.93 -0.68
C ILE A 54 -11.17 -9.50 -0.72
N LEU A 55 -11.67 -8.65 -1.63
CA LEU A 55 -11.31 -7.24 -1.68
C LEU A 55 -11.77 -6.46 -0.44
N ASN A 56 -13.02 -6.66 -0.01
CA ASN A 56 -13.57 -6.02 1.19
C ASN A 56 -12.83 -6.45 2.46
N LYS A 57 -12.34 -7.68 2.50
CA LYS A 57 -11.48 -8.16 3.59
C LYS A 57 -10.11 -7.46 3.58
N GLY A 58 -9.60 -7.09 2.40
CA GLY A 58 -8.33 -6.38 2.20
C GLY A 58 -7.08 -7.15 2.65
N LYS A 59 -7.25 -8.36 3.18
CA LYS A 59 -6.19 -9.17 3.79
C LYS A 59 -6.43 -10.66 3.57
N PHE A 60 -5.35 -11.36 3.29
CA PHE A 60 -5.35 -12.81 3.09
C PHE A 60 -4.32 -13.45 4.03
N LEU A 61 -4.74 -14.47 4.80
CA LEU A 61 -3.87 -15.18 5.74
C LEU A 61 -3.45 -16.51 5.10
N LEU A 62 -2.15 -16.72 4.97
CA LEU A 62 -1.57 -17.94 4.42
C LEU A 62 -0.32 -18.33 5.21
N ALA A 63 -0.25 -19.58 5.68
CA ALA A 63 0.87 -20.11 6.46
C ALA A 63 1.30 -19.19 7.64
N GLY A 64 0.32 -18.61 8.34
CA GLY A 64 0.56 -17.68 9.46
C GLY A 64 1.04 -16.29 9.06
N ARG A 65 1.02 -15.95 7.77
CA ARG A 65 1.44 -14.64 7.22
C ARG A 65 0.25 -13.91 6.63
N ILE A 66 0.20 -12.60 6.88
CA ILE A 66 -0.86 -11.73 6.39
C ILE A 66 -0.35 -10.99 5.15
N PHE A 67 -1.06 -11.19 4.04
CA PHE A 67 -0.89 -10.49 2.78
C PHE A 67 -1.96 -9.40 2.69
N ASP A 68 -1.58 -8.24 2.19
CA ASP A 68 -2.56 -7.22 1.83
C ASP A 68 -3.18 -7.61 0.48
N VAL A 69 -4.46 -7.33 0.30
CA VAL A 69 -5.22 -7.61 -0.94
C VAL A 69 -5.69 -6.27 -1.47
N ASP A 70 -5.37 -5.97 -2.72
CA ASP A 70 -5.82 -4.75 -3.40
C ASP A 70 -6.33 -5.09 -4.81
N GLU A 71 -7.19 -4.25 -5.36
CA GLU A 71 -7.68 -4.41 -6.73
C GLU A 71 -6.55 -4.23 -7.75
N PHE A 72 -6.40 -5.20 -8.67
CA PHE A 72 -5.45 -5.09 -9.76
C PHE A 72 -6.07 -4.31 -10.91
N LEU A 73 -5.68 -3.05 -11.03
CA LEU A 73 -5.97 -2.29 -12.23
C LEU A 73 -4.77 -2.38 -13.17
N PRO A 74 -4.89 -3.14 -14.29
CA PRO A 74 -3.80 -3.16 -15.27
C PRO A 74 -3.51 -1.72 -15.68
N SER A 75 -2.22 -1.40 -15.74
CA SER A 75 -1.77 -0.08 -16.17
C SER A 75 -2.43 0.25 -17.50
N PRO A 76 -3.34 1.24 -17.58
CA PRO A 76 -4.09 1.46 -18.79
C PRO A 76 -3.10 1.78 -19.90
N LYS A 77 -3.25 1.10 -21.03
CA LYS A 77 -2.40 1.35 -22.19
C LYS A 77 -2.71 2.77 -22.67
N LEU A 78 -1.82 3.71 -22.35
CA LEU A 78 -1.94 5.08 -22.81
C LEU A 78 -1.80 5.11 -24.33
N LEU A 79 -2.86 5.52 -25.00
CA LEU A 79 -2.82 5.82 -26.42
C LEU A 79 -2.05 7.13 -26.60
N ILE A 80 -0.75 7.03 -26.87
CA ILE A 80 0.07 8.19 -27.19
C ILE A 80 0.18 8.31 -28.71
N CYS A 81 -0.24 9.46 -29.24
CA CYS A 81 -0.21 9.72 -30.67
C CYS A 81 1.25 9.72 -31.15
N SER A 82 1.58 8.86 -32.11
CA SER A 82 2.95 8.79 -32.64
C SER A 82 3.34 9.99 -33.53
N ARG A 83 2.43 10.94 -33.78
CA ARG A 83 2.68 12.16 -34.56
C ARG A 83 2.94 13.36 -33.66
N CYS A 84 2.06 13.66 -32.71
CA CYS A 84 2.25 14.81 -31.82
C CYS A 84 2.78 14.45 -30.42
N ASN A 85 2.88 13.16 -30.08
CA ASN A 85 3.29 12.64 -28.77
C ASN A 85 2.42 13.11 -27.58
N TYR A 86 1.18 13.56 -27.86
CA TYR A 86 0.17 13.78 -26.83
C TYR A 86 -0.65 12.51 -26.59
N PRO A 87 -1.07 12.25 -25.33
CA PRO A 87 -1.96 11.16 -24.99
C PRO A 87 -3.40 11.42 -25.48
N GLY A 88 -4.20 10.35 -25.56
CA GLY A 88 -5.66 10.41 -25.77
C GLY A 88 -6.14 10.19 -27.20
N HIS A 89 -5.26 10.07 -28.21
CA HIS A 89 -5.67 9.80 -29.59
C HIS A 89 -4.61 9.04 -30.40
N MET A 90 -5.04 8.44 -31.52
CA MET A 90 -4.16 7.77 -32.46
C MET A 90 -3.69 8.70 -33.57
N LYS A 91 -2.60 8.34 -34.27
CA LYS A 91 -2.07 9.07 -35.44
C LYS A 91 -3.13 9.38 -36.50
N LYS A 92 -4.08 8.46 -36.73
CA LYS A 92 -5.17 8.62 -37.71
C LYS A 92 -6.14 9.76 -37.36
N ASN A 93 -6.28 10.08 -36.07
CA ASN A 93 -7.20 11.10 -35.56
C ASN A 93 -6.45 12.35 -35.09
N CYS A 94 -5.17 12.50 -35.50
CA CYS A 94 -4.33 13.60 -35.08
C CYS A 94 -4.49 14.78 -36.03
N ASN A 95 -4.91 15.93 -35.49
CA ASN A 95 -5.02 17.19 -36.24
C ASN A 95 -3.67 17.88 -36.46
N SER A 96 -2.59 17.39 -35.85
CA SER A 96 -1.24 17.92 -36.10
C SER A 96 -0.84 17.67 -37.55
N GLN A 97 -0.37 18.73 -38.21
CA GLN A 97 0.25 18.65 -39.54
C GLN A 97 1.71 18.19 -39.46
N ILE A 98 2.34 18.39 -38.29
CA ILE A 98 3.77 18.17 -38.06
C ILE A 98 3.97 16.88 -37.25
N ASP A 99 4.99 16.10 -37.61
CA ASP A 99 5.45 14.94 -36.84
C ASP A 99 6.53 15.40 -35.87
N ILE A 100 6.25 15.35 -34.57
CA ILE A 100 7.09 15.90 -33.52
C ILE A 100 8.08 14.84 -33.04
N CYS A 101 9.34 15.22 -32.90
CA CYS A 101 10.37 14.37 -32.31
C CYS A 101 10.10 14.11 -30.83
N ARG A 102 10.09 12.83 -30.43
CA ARG A 102 9.85 12.41 -29.03
C ARG A 102 10.89 12.90 -28.04
N ARG A 103 12.10 13.21 -28.52
CA ARG A 103 13.25 13.55 -27.69
C ARG A 103 13.35 15.06 -27.45
N CYS A 104 13.25 15.87 -28.50
CA CYS A 104 13.43 17.32 -28.40
C CYS A 104 12.17 18.15 -28.64
N GLY A 105 11.08 17.55 -29.16
CA GLY A 105 9.84 18.27 -29.44
C GLY A 105 9.82 19.10 -30.72
N GLU A 106 10.88 19.08 -31.52
CA GLU A 106 10.96 19.76 -32.81
C GLU A 106 10.33 18.94 -33.95
N ASP A 107 10.06 19.58 -35.09
CA ASP A 107 9.59 18.89 -36.30
C ASP A 107 10.63 17.84 -36.74
N ARG A 108 10.21 16.58 -36.80
CA ARG A 108 11.02 15.44 -37.22
C ARG A 108 11.49 15.55 -38.68
N ASN A 109 10.79 16.33 -39.50
CA ASN A 109 11.08 16.51 -40.93
C ASN A 109 11.82 17.83 -41.23
N ASN A 110 12.33 18.55 -40.23
CA ASN A 110 13.07 19.81 -40.40
C ASN A 110 14.48 19.67 -41.02
N GLY A 111 14.85 18.49 -41.53
CA GLY A 111 16.17 18.23 -42.12
C GLY A 111 17.30 17.99 -41.10
N VAL A 112 17.04 18.01 -39.79
CA VAL A 112 18.03 17.76 -38.73
C VAL A 112 18.06 16.28 -38.34
N ASN A 113 19.23 15.74 -37.99
CA ASN A 113 19.34 14.40 -37.43
C ASN A 113 18.91 14.36 -35.96
N HIS A 114 17.69 13.87 -35.71
CA HIS A 114 17.11 13.76 -34.37
C HIS A 114 17.68 12.63 -33.49
N GLN A 115 18.66 11.85 -33.98
CA GLN A 115 19.34 10.84 -33.15
C GLN A 115 20.26 11.45 -32.09
N GLU A 116 20.73 12.68 -32.30
CA GLU A 116 21.68 13.37 -31.41
C GLU A 116 21.07 14.60 -30.74
N CYS A 117 19.76 14.80 -30.86
CA CYS A 117 19.10 15.93 -30.23
C CYS A 117 19.13 15.82 -28.68
N ILE A 118 19.19 16.99 -28.04
CA ILE A 118 19.09 17.13 -26.58
C ILE A 118 17.69 16.65 -26.16
N VAL A 119 17.65 15.74 -25.19
CA VAL A 119 16.40 15.17 -24.69
C VAL A 119 15.76 16.19 -23.74
N CYS A 120 14.65 16.77 -24.16
CA CYS A 120 13.84 17.69 -23.36
C CYS A 120 12.36 17.46 -23.66
N CYS A 121 11.58 17.14 -22.62
CA CYS A 121 10.16 16.91 -22.75
C CYS A 121 9.42 18.24 -22.90
N THR A 122 8.70 18.46 -24.00
CA THR A 122 7.93 19.70 -24.19
C THR A 122 6.70 19.81 -23.30
N HIS A 123 6.24 18.71 -22.68
CA HIS A 123 5.11 18.75 -21.74
C HIS A 123 5.50 19.33 -20.37
N CYS A 124 6.72 19.07 -19.89
CA CYS A 124 7.13 19.44 -18.53
C CYS A 124 8.52 20.10 -18.42
N GLY A 125 9.24 20.24 -19.53
CA GLY A 125 10.57 20.88 -19.61
C GLY A 125 11.71 20.10 -18.98
N GLN A 126 11.55 18.80 -18.69
CA GLN A 126 12.55 17.97 -18.00
C GLN A 126 13.30 17.05 -18.97
N ASP A 127 14.46 16.54 -18.52
CA ASP A 127 15.40 15.72 -19.31
C ASP A 127 14.92 14.26 -19.46
N HIS A 128 13.82 14.06 -20.20
CA HIS A 128 13.33 12.75 -20.61
C HIS A 128 12.49 12.85 -21.89
N GLU A 129 12.23 11.71 -22.54
CA GLU A 129 11.34 11.68 -23.71
C GLU A 129 9.91 12.11 -23.36
N MET A 130 9.19 12.68 -24.34
CA MET A 130 7.78 13.09 -24.18
C MET A 130 6.85 11.94 -23.80
N THR A 131 7.21 10.71 -24.16
CA THR A 131 6.42 9.50 -23.89
C THR A 131 6.87 8.76 -22.62
N SER A 132 7.81 9.31 -21.86
CA SER A 132 8.36 8.68 -20.66
C SER A 132 7.32 8.61 -19.54
N PHE A 133 7.29 7.49 -18.81
CA PHE A 133 6.51 7.34 -17.57
C PHE A 133 6.99 8.27 -16.44
N ARG A 134 8.15 8.93 -16.60
CA ARG A 134 8.64 9.95 -15.65
C ARG A 134 8.02 11.33 -15.89
N CYS A 135 7.33 11.53 -17.02
CA CYS A 135 6.71 12.81 -17.33
C CYS A 135 5.48 13.04 -16.44
N ALA A 136 5.48 14.15 -15.68
CA ALA A 136 4.38 14.53 -14.80
C ALA A 136 3.04 14.68 -15.55
N TYR A 137 3.07 15.21 -16.78
CA TYR A 137 1.88 15.35 -17.62
C TYR A 137 1.29 13.99 -18.04
N VAL A 138 2.14 13.07 -18.50
CA VAL A 138 1.71 11.71 -18.90
C VAL A 138 1.18 10.93 -17.69
N MET A 139 1.82 11.08 -16.52
CA MET A 139 1.35 10.53 -15.25
C MET A 139 -0.02 11.10 -14.86
N GLY A 140 -0.20 12.42 -14.91
CA GLY A 140 -1.48 13.07 -14.60
C GLY A 140 -2.62 12.58 -15.50
N PHE A 141 -2.37 12.47 -16.81
CA PHE A 141 -3.35 11.92 -17.76
C PHE A 141 -3.71 10.46 -17.45
N ARG A 142 -2.72 9.67 -17.05
CA ARG A 142 -2.92 8.28 -16.65
C ARG A 142 -3.77 8.16 -15.40
N ASP A 143 -3.50 8.99 -14.40
CA ASP A 143 -4.25 9.01 -13.14
C ASP A 143 -5.70 9.46 -13.37
N GLU A 144 -5.92 10.42 -14.26
CA GLU A 144 -7.27 10.80 -14.70
C GLU A 144 -8.00 9.65 -15.39
N LEU A 145 -7.33 8.94 -16.31
CA LEU A 145 -7.90 7.79 -16.99
C LEU A 145 -8.25 6.67 -15.99
N LEU A 146 -7.36 6.37 -15.04
CA LEU A 146 -7.63 5.43 -13.95
C LEU A 146 -8.81 5.87 -13.10
N ARG A 147 -8.92 7.16 -12.76
CA ARG A 147 -10.05 7.70 -11.99
C ARG A 147 -11.37 7.55 -12.74
N LYS A 148 -11.39 7.84 -14.05
CA LYS A 148 -12.57 7.63 -14.91
C LYS A 148 -12.97 6.17 -14.98
N LEU A 149 -11.99 5.27 -15.15
CA LEU A 149 -12.24 3.83 -15.16
C LEU A 149 -12.80 3.35 -13.81
N LYS A 150 -12.25 3.83 -12.69
CA LYS A 150 -12.79 3.55 -11.35
C LYS A 150 -14.21 4.07 -11.13
N SER A 151 -14.57 5.19 -11.75
CA SER A 151 -15.92 5.77 -11.61
C SER A 151 -16.99 5.04 -12.43
N ASP A 152 -16.61 4.30 -13.48
CA ASP A 152 -17.55 3.53 -14.29
C ASP A 152 -17.42 2.03 -13.97
N SER A 153 -18.24 1.57 -13.02
CA SER A 153 -18.30 0.16 -12.58
C SER A 153 -18.59 -0.85 -13.70
N ARG A 154 -19.06 -0.38 -14.87
CA ARG A 154 -19.31 -1.22 -16.04
C ARG A 154 -18.08 -1.44 -16.93
N GLN A 155 -16.97 -0.73 -16.68
CA GLN A 155 -15.78 -0.73 -17.55
C GLN A 155 -14.56 -1.45 -16.97
N LEU A 156 -14.57 -1.84 -15.70
CA LEU A 156 -13.42 -2.48 -15.07
C LEU A 156 -13.41 -4.01 -15.28
N PRO A 157 -12.29 -4.61 -15.72
CA PRO A 157 -12.12 -6.05 -15.65
C PRO A 157 -11.88 -6.50 -14.19
N PRO A 158 -12.47 -7.63 -13.74
CA PRO A 158 -12.54 -8.04 -12.34
C PRO A 158 -11.28 -8.80 -11.85
N ASN A 159 -10.12 -8.13 -11.74
CA ASN A 159 -8.87 -8.80 -11.34
C ASN A 159 -8.30 -8.24 -10.01
N VAL A 160 -7.74 -9.11 -9.15
CA VAL A 160 -7.22 -8.79 -7.81
C VAL A 160 -5.69 -9.01 -7.75
N GLN A 161 -4.99 -8.20 -6.95
CA GLN A 161 -3.57 -8.31 -6.64
C GLN A 161 -3.35 -8.52 -5.13
N LEU A 162 -2.35 -9.32 -4.75
CA LEU A 162 -1.81 -9.34 -3.39
C LEU A 162 -0.58 -8.44 -3.28
N PHE A 163 -0.55 -7.65 -2.22
CA PHE A 163 0.57 -6.82 -1.82
C PHE A 163 1.30 -7.46 -0.63
N LEU A 164 2.63 -7.51 -0.71
CA LEU A 164 3.46 -7.70 0.47
C LEU A 164 3.75 -6.33 1.12
N PRO A 165 3.32 -6.12 2.39
CA PRO A 165 3.64 -4.92 3.14
C PRO A 165 5.14 -4.60 3.13
N LEU A 166 5.50 -3.32 3.07
CA LEU A 166 6.90 -2.81 3.08
C LEU A 166 7.77 -3.42 4.17
N LYS A 167 7.19 -3.72 5.34
CA LYS A 167 7.85 -4.30 6.52
C LYS A 167 8.27 -5.77 6.36
N TYR A 168 7.70 -6.49 5.41
CA TYR A 168 8.06 -7.89 5.10
C TYR A 168 8.91 -8.01 3.84
N ARG A 169 9.30 -6.87 3.23
CA ARG A 169 10.28 -6.84 2.14
C ARG A 169 11.65 -7.13 2.72
N ASP A 170 12.36 -8.11 2.16
CA ASP A 170 13.73 -8.45 2.58
C ASP A 170 14.61 -7.19 2.71
N GLN A 171 14.93 -6.83 3.95
CA GLN A 171 15.88 -5.74 4.25
C GLN A 171 17.32 -6.13 3.92
N GLY A 172 17.58 -7.40 3.59
CA GLY A 172 18.90 -7.96 3.31
C GLY A 172 19.55 -7.54 1.97
N LEU A 173 18.86 -6.80 1.11
CA LEU A 173 19.39 -6.41 -0.21
C LEU A 173 20.06 -5.03 -0.27
N LYS A 174 20.10 -4.27 0.85
CA LYS A 174 20.83 -2.99 0.88
C LYS A 174 22.36 -3.15 0.93
N THR A 175 22.89 -4.33 1.27
CA THR A 175 24.33 -4.56 1.46
C THR A 175 25.05 -5.27 0.31
N LEU A 176 24.36 -5.69 -0.76
CA LEU A 176 24.99 -6.39 -1.90
C LEU A 176 25.20 -5.54 -3.16
N ARG A 177 24.82 -4.24 -3.15
CA ARG A 177 24.97 -3.37 -4.33
C ARG A 177 26.37 -2.73 -4.49
N SER A 178 27.26 -2.85 -3.50
CA SER A 178 28.59 -2.22 -3.56
C SER A 178 29.71 -3.09 -4.16
N SER A 179 29.48 -4.40 -4.41
CA SER A 179 30.56 -5.33 -4.78
C SER A 179 30.44 -6.05 -6.13
N LEU A 180 29.37 -5.85 -6.91
CA LEU A 180 29.29 -6.36 -8.30
C LEU A 180 29.49 -5.25 -9.34
N LYS A 181 30.74 -4.77 -9.45
CA LYS A 181 31.26 -4.18 -10.70
C LYS A 181 32.16 -5.22 -11.37
N LYS A 182 31.58 -6.21 -12.05
CA LYS A 182 32.27 -6.96 -13.09
C LYS A 182 31.36 -7.08 -14.30
N SER A 183 31.90 -6.60 -15.42
CA SER A 183 31.34 -6.62 -16.76
C SER A 183 30.74 -7.97 -17.11
N MET A 184 29.44 -8.00 -17.36
CA MET A 184 28.77 -9.07 -18.10
C MET A 184 28.26 -8.50 -19.43
N PRO A 185 28.31 -9.28 -20.51
CA PRO A 185 28.01 -8.82 -21.86
C PRO A 185 26.51 -8.53 -22.03
N ASP A 186 26.25 -7.53 -22.86
CA ASP A 186 24.95 -6.99 -23.24
C ASP A 186 24.04 -8.07 -23.85
N LYS A 187 23.29 -8.76 -22.99
CA LYS A 187 22.14 -9.56 -23.42
C LYS A 187 20.96 -8.61 -23.53
N ARG A 188 20.65 -8.23 -24.77
CA ARG A 188 19.41 -7.56 -25.19
C ARG A 188 18.24 -8.10 -24.37
N VAL A 189 17.73 -7.26 -23.48
CA VAL A 189 16.45 -7.43 -22.82
C VAL A 189 15.42 -7.60 -23.94
N GLN A 190 14.86 -8.80 -24.06
CA GLN A 190 13.75 -9.03 -24.97
C GLN A 190 12.64 -8.07 -24.58
N GLN A 191 12.32 -7.21 -25.54
CA GLN A 191 11.30 -6.20 -25.43
C GLN A 191 9.97 -6.85 -25.04
N HIS A 192 9.20 -6.09 -24.27
CA HIS A 192 7.81 -6.37 -23.91
C HIS A 192 7.05 -7.14 -24.99
N GLN A 193 6.25 -8.10 -24.54
CA GLN A 193 5.27 -8.85 -25.32
C GLN A 193 4.68 -7.99 -26.44
N VAL A 194 5.19 -8.20 -27.66
CA VAL A 194 4.57 -7.72 -28.89
C VAL A 194 3.39 -8.66 -29.12
N PHE A 195 2.23 -8.30 -28.56
CA PHE A 195 0.99 -8.92 -28.99
C PHE A 195 0.73 -8.53 -30.44
N ASN A 196 0.27 -9.52 -31.19
CA ASN A 196 0.11 -9.52 -32.63
C ASN A 196 -0.67 -8.28 -33.10
N ARG A 197 -0.26 -7.70 -34.22
CA ARG A 197 -0.79 -6.43 -34.78
C ARG A 197 -2.28 -6.46 -35.17
N ASN A 198 -2.94 -7.61 -35.00
CA ASN A 198 -4.30 -7.86 -35.45
C ASN A 198 -5.33 -7.97 -34.31
N ASP A 199 -4.93 -7.89 -33.04
CA ASP A 199 -5.89 -7.91 -31.93
C ASP A 199 -6.44 -6.49 -31.70
N GLN A 200 -7.54 -6.20 -32.40
CA GLN A 200 -8.35 -4.99 -32.22
C GLN A 200 -9.05 -4.98 -30.86
N ASN A 201 -8.32 -4.61 -29.82
CA ASN A 201 -8.91 -4.03 -28.61
C ASN A 201 -9.26 -2.55 -28.92
N MET A 202 -10.29 -2.34 -29.72
CA MET A 202 -10.90 -1.02 -29.87
C MET A 202 -11.76 -0.74 -28.64
N TRP A 203 -11.37 0.28 -27.89
CA TRP A 203 -12.22 0.88 -26.86
C TRP A 203 -13.53 1.36 -27.48
N PRO A 204 -14.67 1.27 -26.77
CA PRO A 204 -15.95 1.78 -27.28
C PRO A 204 -15.82 3.28 -27.56
N LEU A 205 -16.02 3.66 -28.83
CA LEU A 205 -16.08 5.07 -29.22
C LEU A 205 -17.37 5.66 -28.64
N LEU A 206 -17.24 6.72 -27.84
CA LEU A 206 -18.37 7.52 -27.37
C LEU A 206 -19.09 8.10 -28.59
N ASN A 207 -20.34 7.69 -28.78
CA ASN A 207 -21.14 7.99 -29.96
C ASN A 207 -21.66 9.44 -29.88
N SER A 208 -20.90 10.40 -30.40
CA SER A 208 -21.29 11.80 -30.52
C SER A 208 -22.04 12.04 -31.83
N ASN A 209 -23.26 11.52 -31.95
CA ASN A 209 -24.16 11.82 -33.06
C ASN A 209 -25.40 12.55 -32.55
N SER A 210 -25.34 13.89 -32.58
CA SER A 210 -26.51 14.77 -32.43
C SER A 210 -26.69 15.57 -33.72
N ASN A 211 -27.28 14.92 -34.73
CA ASN A 211 -27.81 15.59 -35.91
C ASN A 211 -29.29 15.20 -36.03
N SER A 212 -30.16 16.06 -35.49
CA SER A 212 -31.59 16.03 -35.80
C SER A 212 -32.08 17.47 -35.95
N SER A 213 -31.85 18.02 -37.14
CA SER A 213 -32.56 19.20 -37.63
C SER A 213 -33.82 18.73 -38.34
N GLN A 214 -34.98 18.77 -37.67
CA GLN A 214 -36.27 18.63 -38.34
C GLN A 214 -37.32 19.56 -37.72
N THR A 215 -37.72 20.52 -38.56
CA THR A 215 -39.11 20.98 -38.77
C THR A 215 -39.95 21.34 -37.55
N PHE A 216 -39.97 22.63 -37.20
CA PHE A 216 -40.99 23.25 -36.34
C PHE A 216 -42.25 23.57 -37.16
N HIS A 217 -43.30 22.78 -37.00
CA HIS A 217 -44.66 23.14 -37.38
C HIS A 217 -45.40 23.76 -36.18
N GLN A 218 -45.92 24.97 -36.41
CA GLN A 218 -47.11 25.61 -35.85
C GLN A 218 -47.74 24.94 -34.61
N ILE A 219 -47.36 25.44 -33.42
CA ILE A 219 -47.92 25.02 -32.13
C ILE A 219 -49.29 25.69 -31.91
N GLN A 220 -50.29 24.84 -31.73
CA GLN A 220 -51.67 25.14 -31.40
C GLN A 220 -51.75 25.58 -29.93
N SER A 221 -52.15 26.82 -29.68
CA SER A 221 -51.96 27.57 -28.42
C SER A 221 -53.01 27.31 -27.32
N CYS A 222 -53.55 26.09 -27.19
CA CYS A 222 -54.59 25.79 -26.18
C CYS A 222 -54.37 24.56 -25.26
N SER A 223 -53.19 23.91 -25.26
CA SER A 223 -52.91 22.75 -24.36
C SER A 223 -51.88 23.04 -23.24
N VAL A 224 -51.12 24.12 -23.34
CA VAL A 224 -49.90 24.35 -22.53
C VAL A 224 -50.19 24.48 -21.03
N ALA A 225 -51.35 25.03 -20.63
CA ALA A 225 -51.67 25.25 -19.22
C ALA A 225 -51.88 23.94 -18.43
N ASN A 226 -52.39 22.88 -19.07
CA ASN A 226 -52.60 21.59 -18.41
C ASN A 226 -51.27 20.82 -18.28
N GLU A 227 -50.41 20.90 -19.29
CA GLU A 227 -49.07 20.32 -19.25
C GLU A 227 -48.20 20.95 -18.16
N ILE A 228 -48.25 22.28 -17.98
CA ILE A 228 -47.55 22.97 -16.89
C ILE A 228 -47.99 22.46 -15.52
N LYS A 229 -49.30 22.23 -15.31
CA LYS A 229 -49.81 21.72 -14.03
C LYS A 229 -49.35 20.29 -13.74
N VAL A 230 -49.32 19.43 -14.76
CA VAL A 230 -48.82 18.05 -14.62
C VAL A 230 -47.35 18.07 -14.24
N LEU A 231 -46.53 18.84 -14.96
CA LEU A 231 -45.09 18.99 -14.70
C LEU A 231 -44.81 19.55 -13.30
N GLN A 232 -45.60 20.52 -12.83
CA GLN A 232 -45.48 21.04 -11.46
C GLN A 232 -45.77 19.96 -10.41
N SER A 233 -46.78 19.11 -10.64
CA SER A 233 -47.09 18.01 -9.71
C SER A 233 -46.00 16.94 -9.68
N GLU A 234 -45.42 16.60 -10.85
CA GLU A 234 -44.32 15.65 -10.95
C GLU A 234 -43.05 16.20 -10.29
N PHE A 235 -42.77 17.50 -10.47
CA PHE A 235 -41.66 18.17 -9.82
C PHE A 235 -41.77 18.12 -8.30
N GLU A 236 -42.93 18.45 -7.73
CA GLU A 236 -43.12 18.38 -6.27
C GLU A 236 -43.06 16.93 -5.76
N LYS A 237 -43.52 15.95 -6.54
CA LYS A 237 -43.37 14.52 -6.20
C LYS A 237 -41.89 14.12 -6.17
N ILE A 238 -41.10 14.47 -7.19
CA ILE A 238 -39.65 14.20 -7.24
C ILE A 238 -38.94 14.89 -6.07
N LYS A 239 -39.27 16.16 -5.80
CA LYS A 239 -38.69 16.93 -4.70
C LYS A 239 -38.97 16.29 -3.34
N SER A 240 -40.20 15.83 -3.10
CA SER A 240 -40.55 15.12 -1.85
C SER A 240 -39.83 13.77 -1.72
N GLY A 241 -39.68 13.03 -2.82
CA GLY A 241 -38.93 11.78 -2.88
C GLY A 241 -37.45 11.99 -2.53
N ASN A 242 -36.81 12.96 -3.21
CA ASN A 242 -35.40 13.31 -2.98
C ASN A 242 -35.16 13.80 -1.55
N MET A 243 -36.08 14.60 -0.98
CA MET A 243 -35.96 15.07 0.41
C MET A 243 -36.00 13.90 1.40
N THR A 244 -36.88 12.91 1.17
CA THR A 244 -36.98 11.71 2.01
C THR A 244 -35.71 10.86 1.91
N GLU A 245 -35.15 10.71 0.71
CA GLU A 245 -33.90 9.98 0.50
C GLU A 245 -32.70 10.67 1.16
N ILE A 246 -32.61 12.00 1.08
CA ILE A 246 -31.57 12.79 1.77
C ILE A 246 -31.66 12.61 3.29
N LEU A 247 -32.87 12.62 3.86
CA LEU A 247 -33.06 12.38 5.30
C LEU A 247 -32.62 10.97 5.71
N LYS A 248 -32.94 9.96 4.89
CA LYS A 248 -32.50 8.58 5.13
C LYS A 248 -30.97 8.46 5.08
N LEU A 249 -30.32 9.05 4.06
CA LEU A 249 -28.86 9.05 3.94
C LEU A 249 -28.19 9.76 5.12
N LYS A 250 -28.75 10.89 5.60
CA LYS A 250 -28.26 11.56 6.82
C LYS A 250 -28.36 10.67 8.06
N GLN A 251 -29.46 9.94 8.21
CA GLN A 251 -29.66 9.02 9.33
C GLN A 251 -28.69 7.82 9.26
N ASP A 252 -28.49 7.24 8.08
CA ASP A 252 -27.57 6.12 7.89
C ASP A 252 -26.11 6.55 8.11
N HIS A 253 -25.73 7.74 7.62
CA HIS A 253 -24.42 8.33 7.91
C HIS A 253 -24.22 8.55 9.42
N ALA A 254 -25.23 9.08 10.14
CA ALA A 254 -25.14 9.26 11.60
C ALA A 254 -24.92 7.94 12.35
N LYS A 255 -25.60 6.86 11.94
CA LYS A 255 -25.40 5.51 12.50
C LYS A 255 -23.99 4.99 12.21
N GLN A 256 -23.48 5.20 11.00
CA GLN A 256 -22.13 4.78 10.61
C GLN A 256 -21.06 5.53 11.42
N VAL A 257 -21.22 6.84 11.61
CA VAL A 257 -20.34 7.65 12.46
C VAL A 257 -20.37 7.11 13.89
N GLN A 258 -21.55 6.86 14.47
CA GLN A 258 -21.69 6.30 15.81
C GLN A 258 -21.00 4.94 15.96
N ALA A 259 -21.18 4.02 15.00
CA ALA A 259 -20.54 2.71 15.02
C ALA A 259 -19.01 2.82 14.92
N THR A 260 -18.52 3.73 14.08
CA THR A 260 -17.08 4.00 13.94
C THR A 260 -16.49 4.57 15.23
N THR A 261 -17.20 5.52 15.87
CA THR A 261 -16.81 6.07 17.17
C THR A 261 -16.72 4.97 18.24
N GLN A 262 -17.70 4.07 18.31
CA GLN A 262 -17.69 2.94 19.26
C GLN A 262 -16.51 2.00 19.00
N HIS A 263 -16.20 1.69 17.74
CA HIS A 263 -15.06 0.85 17.39
C HIS A 263 -13.72 1.50 17.80
N ILE A 264 -13.58 2.81 17.58
CA ILE A 264 -12.39 3.57 18.02
C ILE A 264 -12.27 3.55 19.56
N GLN A 265 -13.38 3.73 20.28
CA GLN A 265 -13.39 3.66 21.75
C GLN A 265 -12.95 2.29 22.27
N LEU A 266 -13.45 1.20 21.68
CA LEU A 266 -13.06 -0.16 22.05
C LEU A 266 -11.58 -0.44 21.76
N PHE A 267 -11.08 0.00 20.60
CA PHE A 267 -9.67 -0.12 20.25
C PHE A 267 -8.77 0.63 21.24
N ASN A 268 -9.15 1.85 21.62
CA ASN A 268 -8.43 2.63 22.63
C ASN A 268 -8.43 1.96 24.01
N LEU A 269 -9.57 1.38 24.43
CA LEU A 269 -9.66 0.64 25.68
C LEU A 269 -8.76 -0.61 25.65
N GLN A 270 -8.76 -1.36 24.55
CA GLN A 270 -7.90 -2.53 24.39
C GLN A 270 -6.40 -2.16 24.48
N ASN A 271 -5.99 -1.08 23.79
CA ASN A 271 -4.62 -0.59 23.87
C ASN A 271 -4.25 -0.17 25.29
N LYS A 272 -5.16 0.51 26.01
CA LYS A 272 -4.96 0.90 27.40
C LYS A 272 -4.71 -0.32 28.29
N ILE A 273 -5.55 -1.36 28.19
CA ILE A 273 -5.40 -2.60 28.97
C ILE A 273 -4.06 -3.28 28.67
N GLN A 274 -3.67 -3.37 27.39
CA GLN A 274 -2.39 -3.98 27.01
C GLN A 274 -1.20 -3.19 27.57
N THR A 275 -1.26 -1.86 27.50
CA THR A 275 -0.25 -0.97 28.07
C THR A 275 -0.11 -1.15 29.58
N GLU A 276 -1.23 -1.18 30.31
CA GLU A 276 -1.24 -1.36 31.77
C GLU A 276 -0.64 -2.73 32.13
N ALA A 277 -1.07 -3.80 31.46
CA ALA A 277 -0.54 -5.14 31.71
C ALA A 277 0.98 -5.24 31.43
N ILE A 278 1.47 -4.63 30.35
CA ILE A 278 2.90 -4.58 30.05
C ILE A 278 3.63 -3.80 31.15
N THR A 279 3.10 -2.65 31.56
CA THR A 279 3.69 -1.81 32.60
C THR A 279 3.80 -2.57 33.92
N ASP A 280 2.77 -3.29 34.33
CA ASP A 280 2.78 -4.10 35.57
C ASP A 280 3.85 -5.19 35.54
N VAL A 281 4.01 -5.88 34.41
CA VAL A 281 5.07 -6.89 34.23
C VAL A 281 6.45 -6.26 34.35
N TYR A 282 6.68 -5.12 33.69
CA TYR A 282 7.96 -4.42 33.77
C TYR A 282 8.26 -3.92 35.19
N THR A 283 7.27 -3.33 35.87
CA THR A 283 7.40 -2.89 37.27
C THR A 283 7.78 -4.07 38.17
N THR A 284 7.08 -5.20 38.04
CA THR A 284 7.37 -6.42 38.82
C THR A 284 8.80 -6.90 38.59
N VAL A 285 9.26 -6.95 37.33
CA VAL A 285 10.64 -7.36 37.00
C VAL A 285 11.65 -6.38 37.60
N CYS A 286 11.40 -5.08 37.51
CA CYS A 286 12.26 -4.04 38.06
C CYS A 286 12.32 -4.07 39.59
N GLU A 287 11.26 -4.50 40.28
CA GLU A 287 11.24 -4.63 41.74
C GLU A 287 11.90 -5.93 42.23
N VAL A 288 11.70 -7.04 41.52
CA VAL A 288 12.15 -8.37 41.97
C VAL A 288 13.61 -8.67 41.59
N MET A 289 14.09 -8.19 40.44
CA MET A 289 15.43 -8.53 39.97
C MET A 289 16.58 -7.91 40.78
N PRO A 290 16.54 -6.63 41.23
CA PRO A 290 17.65 -6.05 41.97
C PRO A 290 17.98 -6.77 43.28
N PRO A 291 17.01 -7.16 44.14
CA PRO A 291 17.28 -7.97 45.33
C PRO A 291 17.93 -9.32 45.02
N ILE A 292 17.52 -9.99 43.93
CA ILE A 292 18.12 -11.26 43.48
C ILE A 292 19.58 -11.02 43.10
N ILE A 293 19.85 -9.98 42.30
CA ILE A 293 21.21 -9.61 41.88
C ILE A 293 22.09 -9.29 43.10
N GLN A 294 21.58 -8.50 44.06
CA GLN A 294 22.29 -8.18 45.30
C GLN A 294 22.61 -9.43 46.13
N THR A 295 21.67 -10.38 46.19
CA THR A 295 21.85 -11.66 46.89
C THR A 295 22.93 -12.50 46.21
N MET A 296 22.91 -12.59 44.88
CA MET A 296 23.96 -13.28 44.11
C MET A 296 25.34 -12.64 44.31
N GLN A 297 25.43 -11.31 44.34
CA GLN A 297 26.67 -10.58 44.63
C GLN A 297 27.17 -10.81 46.06
N LEU A 298 26.27 -10.96 47.04
CA LEU A 298 26.65 -11.31 48.41
C LEU A 298 27.20 -12.74 48.48
N PHE A 299 26.53 -13.71 47.86
CA PHE A 299 27.02 -15.10 47.76
C PHE A 299 28.39 -15.16 47.11
N HIS A 300 28.59 -14.42 46.01
CA HIS A 300 29.89 -14.33 45.35
C HIS A 300 30.99 -13.86 46.31
N ARG A 301 30.75 -12.77 47.06
CA ARG A 301 31.71 -12.25 48.05
C ARG A 301 31.99 -13.23 49.20
N ILE A 302 31.00 -14.03 49.61
CA ILE A 302 31.20 -15.06 50.64
C ILE A 302 32.10 -16.18 50.10
N LEU A 303 31.83 -16.65 48.88
CA LEU A 303 32.64 -17.67 48.22
C LEU A 303 34.09 -17.20 48.00
N GLU A 304 34.30 -15.94 47.60
CA GLU A 304 35.64 -15.34 47.50
C GLU A 304 36.39 -15.36 48.85
N LYS A 305 35.72 -14.97 49.94
CA LYS A 305 36.32 -14.98 51.29
C LYS A 305 36.63 -16.39 51.77
N GLN A 306 35.76 -17.37 51.48
CA GLN A 306 36.01 -18.77 51.82
C GLN A 306 37.21 -19.32 51.04
N ASN A 307 37.29 -19.04 49.73
CA ASN A 307 38.39 -19.47 48.88
C ASN A 307 39.73 -18.83 49.30
N ALA A 308 39.71 -17.64 49.91
CA ALA A 308 40.90 -16.98 50.43
C ALA A 308 41.44 -17.58 51.75
N ASN A 309 40.58 -18.23 52.56
CA ASN A 309 40.92 -18.65 53.93
C ASN A 309 41.26 -20.14 54.09
N VAL A 310 41.11 -20.96 53.05
CA VAL A 310 41.25 -22.42 53.18
C VAL A 310 42.58 -22.89 52.56
N HIS A 311 43.31 -23.78 53.26
CA HIS A 311 44.39 -24.61 52.72
C HIS A 311 43.81 -25.66 51.75
N VAL A 312 43.16 -25.19 50.69
CA VAL A 312 42.55 -26.04 49.66
C VAL A 312 43.64 -26.60 48.76
N ASN A 313 43.49 -27.85 48.32
CA ASN A 313 44.29 -28.40 47.24
C ASN A 313 44.17 -27.51 45.98
N GLU A 314 45.26 -27.35 45.23
CA GLU A 314 45.35 -26.41 44.10
C GLU A 314 44.30 -26.68 43.01
N HIS A 315 43.90 -27.94 42.85
CA HIS A 315 42.86 -28.33 41.88
C HIS A 315 41.46 -27.83 42.27
N GLU A 316 41.04 -28.01 43.52
CA GLU A 316 39.76 -27.50 44.03
C GLU A 316 39.72 -25.96 44.01
N ARG A 317 40.87 -25.30 44.23
CA ARG A 317 40.99 -23.84 44.10
C ARG A 317 40.74 -23.36 42.66
N GLN A 318 41.22 -24.11 41.66
CA GLN A 318 40.98 -23.80 40.24
C GLN A 318 39.50 -23.97 39.88
N ASP A 319 38.85 -25.04 40.33
CA ASP A 319 37.42 -25.26 40.09
C ASP A 319 36.55 -24.18 40.76
N ASN A 320 36.87 -23.80 42.00
CA ASN A 320 36.18 -22.71 42.70
C ASN A 320 36.35 -21.37 41.97
N ASN A 321 37.55 -21.08 41.46
CA ASN A 321 37.80 -19.87 40.67
C ASN A 321 37.00 -19.88 39.35
N ARG A 322 36.83 -21.04 38.71
CA ARG A 322 35.99 -21.16 37.50
C ARG A 322 34.53 -20.87 37.82
N ILE A 323 33.98 -21.47 38.88
CA ILE A 323 32.59 -21.24 39.31
C ILE A 323 32.35 -19.77 39.67
N LEU A 324 33.30 -19.13 40.37
CA LEU A 324 33.24 -17.71 40.68
C LEU A 324 33.19 -16.84 39.42
N ALA A 325 34.05 -17.13 38.43
CA ALA A 325 34.08 -16.41 37.17
C ALA A 325 32.76 -16.57 36.38
N GLU A 326 32.23 -17.79 36.27
CA GLU A 326 30.94 -18.06 35.61
C GLU A 326 29.77 -17.35 36.31
N THR A 327 29.78 -17.32 37.64
CA THR A 327 28.77 -16.63 38.45
C THR A 327 28.82 -15.12 38.20
N LEU A 328 30.02 -14.53 38.18
CA LEU A 328 30.20 -13.10 37.92
C LEU A 328 29.75 -12.70 36.51
N ILE A 329 30.09 -13.50 35.49
CA ILE A 329 29.61 -13.31 34.11
C ILE A 329 28.07 -13.33 34.06
N THR A 330 27.45 -14.28 34.78
CA THR A 330 25.98 -14.39 34.85
C THR A 330 25.36 -13.16 35.51
N ILE A 331 25.91 -12.69 36.64
CA ILE A 331 25.45 -11.48 37.34
C ILE A 331 25.52 -10.26 36.43
N ASN A 332 26.66 -10.04 35.75
CA ASN A 332 26.84 -8.91 34.86
C ASN A 332 25.86 -8.98 33.67
N THR A 333 25.69 -10.17 33.08
CA THR A 333 24.73 -10.37 31.98
C THR A 333 23.29 -10.08 32.41
N LEU A 334 22.90 -10.48 33.62
CA LEU A 334 21.56 -10.17 34.16
C LEU A 334 21.39 -8.67 34.43
N SER A 335 22.43 -8.02 34.96
CA SER A 335 22.45 -6.57 35.20
C SER A 335 22.30 -5.78 33.89
N ASP A 336 23.05 -6.14 32.85
CA ASP A 336 22.98 -5.48 31.53
C ASP A 336 21.59 -5.67 30.89
N ARG A 337 21.01 -6.88 31.01
CA ARG A 337 19.66 -7.16 30.52
C ARG A 337 18.59 -6.37 31.27
N LEU A 338 18.74 -6.20 32.58
CA LEU A 338 17.84 -5.40 33.38
C LEU A 338 17.92 -3.92 32.99
N GLN A 339 19.13 -3.39 32.77
CA GLN A 339 19.32 -2.03 32.30
C GLN A 339 18.68 -1.82 30.91
N LEU A 340 18.90 -2.74 29.98
CA LEU A 340 18.29 -2.68 28.65
C LEU A 340 16.75 -2.73 28.72
N ALA A 341 16.20 -3.56 29.61
CA ALA A 341 14.76 -3.64 29.83
C ALA A 341 14.21 -2.31 30.38
N ASN A 342 14.92 -1.66 31.30
CA ASN A 342 14.55 -0.36 31.83
C ASN A 342 14.60 0.75 30.76
N ASP A 343 15.65 0.77 29.92
CA ASP A 343 15.77 1.72 28.81
C ASP A 343 14.63 1.53 27.78
N HIS A 344 14.25 0.28 27.51
CA HIS A 344 13.11 -0.03 26.65
C HIS A 344 11.79 0.42 27.28
N HIS A 345 11.62 0.23 28.58
CA HIS A 345 10.44 0.69 29.31
C HIS A 345 10.29 2.22 29.21
N GLN A 346 11.36 2.98 29.45
CA GLN A 346 11.36 4.44 29.33
C GLN A 346 11.06 4.93 27.91
N LYS A 347 11.61 4.26 26.89
CA LYS A 347 11.29 4.56 25.48
C LYS A 347 9.82 4.29 25.17
N LEU A 348 9.27 3.18 25.68
CA LEU A 348 7.87 2.83 25.49
C LEU A 348 6.97 3.90 26.13
N GLN A 349 7.25 4.29 27.38
CA GLN A 349 6.53 5.38 28.05
C GLN A 349 6.56 6.68 27.23
N THR A 350 7.73 7.08 26.73
CA THR A 350 7.87 8.29 25.90
C THR A 350 7.04 8.21 24.62
N LEU A 351 7.04 7.06 23.93
CA LEU A 351 6.24 6.85 22.72
C LEU A 351 4.75 6.90 23.01
N MET A 352 4.31 6.33 24.14
CA MET A 352 2.90 6.36 24.55
C MET A 352 2.43 7.77 24.86
N THR A 353 3.22 8.57 25.58
CA THR A 353 2.91 9.98 25.84
C THR A 353 2.75 10.75 24.53
N LYS A 354 3.70 10.59 23.60
CA LYS A 354 3.65 11.25 22.29
C LYS A 354 2.44 10.82 21.45
N HIS A 355 2.10 9.53 21.47
CA HIS A 355 0.91 9.03 20.77
C HIS A 355 -0.38 9.59 21.36
N SER A 356 -0.47 9.69 22.69
CA SER A 356 -1.59 10.32 23.38
C SER A 356 -1.75 11.79 22.99
N GLU A 357 -0.66 12.54 22.91
CA GLU A 357 -0.67 13.94 22.46
C GLU A 357 -1.19 14.09 21.03
N LEU A 358 -0.73 13.23 20.11
CA LEU A 358 -1.19 13.24 18.71
C LEU A 358 -2.68 12.90 18.58
N LEU A 359 -3.18 11.96 19.40
CA LEU A 359 -4.61 11.65 19.44
C LEU A 359 -5.44 12.83 19.92
N ILE A 360 -4.99 13.52 20.97
CA ILE A 360 -5.68 14.72 21.48
C ILE A 360 -5.69 15.84 20.42
N GLN A 361 -4.58 16.05 19.72
CA GLN A 361 -4.50 17.02 18.63
C GLN A 361 -5.44 16.67 17.47
N GLY A 362 -5.47 15.40 17.06
CA GLY A 362 -6.36 14.92 16.00
C GLY A 362 -7.84 15.07 16.36
N LEU A 363 -8.22 14.78 17.60
CA LEU A 363 -9.59 14.98 18.08
C LEU A 363 -9.98 16.45 18.12
N SER A 364 -9.08 17.33 18.58
CA SER A 364 -9.30 18.78 18.59
C SER A 364 -9.50 19.34 17.16
N TYR A 365 -8.73 18.85 16.19
CA TYR A 365 -8.88 19.24 14.78
C TYR A 365 -10.22 18.80 14.19
N LEU A 366 -10.67 17.57 14.48
CA LEU A 366 -11.97 17.09 14.01
C LEU A 366 -13.12 17.89 14.62
N ASP A 367 -13.03 18.25 15.89
CA ASP A 367 -14.05 19.07 16.56
C ASP A 367 -14.10 20.49 15.97
N GLN A 368 -12.95 21.06 15.61
CA GLN A 368 -12.90 22.33 14.88
C GLN A 368 -13.59 22.24 13.50
N GLN A 369 -13.30 21.19 12.73
CA GLN A 369 -13.91 20.98 11.40
C GLN A 369 -15.41 20.69 11.44
N LEU A 370 -15.94 20.21 12.57
CA LEU A 370 -17.39 20.00 12.75
C LEU A 370 -18.13 21.28 13.13
N ASN A 371 -17.43 22.28 13.68
CA ASN A 371 -18.00 23.56 14.10
C ASN A 371 -17.88 24.66 13.02
N GLU A 372 -17.09 24.42 11.98
CA GLU A 372 -17.00 25.21 10.73
C GLU A 372 -18.03 24.72 9.71
#